data_AF-A0A1F8J3U0-F1
#
_entry.id   AF-A0A1F8J3U0-F1
#
_cell.length_a   1.000
_cell.length_b   1.000
_cell.length_c   1.000
_cell.angle_alpha   90.00
_cell.angle_beta   90.00
_cell.angle_gamma   90.00
#
_symmetry.space_group_name_H-M   'P 1'
#
loop_
_entity.id
_entity.type
_entity.pdbx_description
1 polymer ?
#
loop_
_entity_poly.entity_id
_entity_poly.type
_entity_poly.pdbx_seq_one_letter_code
_entity_poly.pdbx_strand_id
1 'polypeptide(L)'
;MRNLILLFILAGCTTNTITGAFTGGLLGGGIGFLADSSKGGVIASAAGLALGSIVGTVLDAQDRLVIQKNSPRTLDRMDRNDPLTINDVIKLSQNGISDDAILHYLRETLSFYALTQIQIRRLQDSGVSQRVIHAMLELGR
;
A
#
# COMPACT_ATOMS: atom_id res chain seq x y z
N MET A 1 -29.71 46.46 39.27
CA MET A 1 -29.61 45.14 38.60
C MET A 1 -29.24 45.32 37.14
N ARG A 2 -27.96 45.61 36.86
CA ARG A 2 -27.40 45.70 35.50
C ARG A 2 -25.87 45.58 35.62
N ASN A 3 -25.38 44.40 35.30
CA ASN A 3 -24.04 44.09 34.77
C ASN A 3 -22.82 44.58 35.57
N LEU A 4 -22.51 43.82 36.64
CA LEU A 4 -21.18 43.71 37.24
C LEU A 4 -20.80 42.22 37.20
N ILE A 5 -19.96 41.83 36.24
CA ILE A 5 -19.05 40.66 36.27
C ILE A 5 -18.24 40.76 34.96
N LEU A 6 -17.26 41.66 35.02
CA LEU A 6 -16.05 41.61 34.22
C LEU A 6 -15.12 40.60 34.90
N LEU A 7 -14.31 39.88 34.11
CA LEU A 7 -13.27 38.93 34.51
C LEU A 7 -13.75 37.64 35.20
N PHE A 8 -13.89 36.55 34.43
CA PHE A 8 -13.21 35.29 34.78
C PHE A 8 -13.26 34.28 33.62
N ILE A 9 -12.06 33.85 33.21
CA ILE A 9 -11.75 32.57 32.55
C ILE A 9 -11.79 32.54 31.01
N LEU A 10 -10.67 33.01 30.47
CA LEU A 10 -10.08 32.74 29.15
C LEU A 10 -9.54 31.29 29.00
N ALA A 11 -10.26 30.27 29.45
CA ALA A 11 -9.78 28.87 29.38
C ALA A 11 -10.85 27.92 28.79
N GLY A 12 -10.97 27.95 27.48
CA GLY A 12 -11.70 26.96 26.70
C GLY A 12 -10.98 26.77 25.37
N CYS A 13 -10.02 25.86 25.34
CA CYS A 13 -9.15 25.59 24.21
C CYS A 13 -9.94 25.23 22.95
N THR A 14 -9.53 25.85 21.85
CA THR A 14 -9.73 25.35 20.49
C THR A 14 -9.55 23.83 20.43
N THR A 15 -10.63 23.11 20.18
CA THR A 15 -10.57 21.75 19.68
C THR A 15 -11.24 21.79 18.32
N ASN A 16 -10.39 21.71 17.30
CA ASN A 16 -10.80 21.62 15.91
C ASN A 16 -11.88 20.55 15.79
N THR A 17 -13.03 21.02 15.33
CA THR A 17 -14.16 20.28 14.79
C THR A 17 -13.67 19.26 13.75
N ILE A 18 -13.15 18.11 14.22
CA ILE A 18 -13.02 16.86 13.47
C ILE A 18 -14.42 16.21 13.53
N THR A 19 -15.38 16.94 12.99
CA THR A 19 -16.75 16.51 12.77
C THR A 19 -16.85 16.29 11.27
N GLY A 20 -16.87 15.04 10.83
CA GLY A 20 -17.28 14.79 9.44
C GLY A 20 -16.85 13.51 8.75
N ALA A 21 -16.16 12.55 9.37
CA ALA A 21 -15.75 11.34 8.62
C ALA A 21 -15.94 9.99 9.34
N PHE A 22 -16.50 9.94 10.56
CA PHE A 22 -16.58 8.68 11.32
C PHE A 22 -17.96 8.34 11.90
N THR A 23 -19.02 8.98 11.40
CA THR A 23 -20.41 8.69 11.80
C THR A 23 -21.30 8.58 10.57
N GLY A 24 -21.17 7.49 9.81
CA GLY A 24 -21.98 7.29 8.61
C GLY A 24 -21.49 6.14 7.76
N GLY A 25 -21.57 4.91 8.27
CA GLY A 25 -21.14 3.72 7.53
C GLY A 25 -21.98 2.47 7.80
N LEU A 26 -23.23 2.62 8.23
CA LEU A 26 -24.12 1.46 8.41
C LEU A 26 -25.23 1.37 7.35
N LEU A 27 -25.39 2.33 6.44
CA LEU A 27 -26.45 2.30 5.44
C LEU A 27 -26.04 3.00 4.14
N GLY A 28 -26.03 2.25 3.04
CA GLY A 28 -26.23 2.78 1.69
C GLY A 28 -24.98 3.22 0.93
N GLY A 29 -24.77 2.63 -0.25
CA GLY A 29 -23.71 3.02 -1.17
C GLY A 29 -23.89 4.41 -1.78
N GLY A 30 -22.83 4.89 -2.43
CA GLY A 30 -22.86 6.05 -3.31
C GLY A 30 -21.69 7.00 -3.11
N ILE A 31 -21.02 7.27 -4.24
CA ILE A 31 -20.19 8.44 -4.57
C ILE A 31 -18.86 8.65 -3.82
N GLY A 32 -17.78 8.35 -4.53
CA GLY A 32 -16.44 8.83 -4.22
C GLY A 32 -16.42 10.36 -4.24
N PHE A 33 -15.90 10.94 -3.17
CA PHE A 33 -15.78 12.38 -3.02
C PHE A 33 -14.41 12.83 -3.54
N LEU A 34 -14.40 13.50 -4.70
CA LEU A 34 -13.26 14.25 -5.21
C LEU A 34 -13.12 15.52 -4.38
N ALA A 35 -12.11 15.59 -3.52
CA ALA A 35 -11.80 16.78 -2.73
C ALA A 35 -10.86 17.70 -3.51
N ASP A 36 -11.41 18.86 -3.89
CA ASP A 36 -10.78 19.94 -4.65
C ASP A 36 -9.75 20.72 -3.81
N SER A 37 -8.61 21.01 -4.43
CA SER A 37 -7.45 21.68 -3.83
C SER A 37 -7.59 23.20 -3.94
N SER A 38 -8.08 23.84 -2.89
CA SER A 38 -7.72 25.24 -2.62
C SER A 38 -7.73 25.54 -1.12
N LYS A 39 -6.53 25.87 -0.61
CA LYS A 39 -6.24 26.37 0.75
C LYS A 39 -6.11 25.30 1.86
N GLY A 40 -4.90 24.71 1.93
CA GLY A 40 -4.21 24.53 3.21
C GLY A 40 -4.69 23.43 4.16
N GLY A 41 -5.40 22.42 3.68
CA GLY A 41 -5.82 21.27 4.49
C GLY A 41 -5.27 19.94 3.96
N VAL A 42 -4.04 19.59 4.31
CA VAL A 42 -3.58 18.20 4.26
C VAL A 42 -4.19 17.44 5.44
N ILE A 43 -5.44 17.05 5.29
CA ILE A 43 -6.10 16.09 6.19
C ILE A 43 -6.12 14.77 5.44
N ALA A 44 -5.49 13.78 6.04
CA ALA A 44 -5.19 12.49 5.47
C ALA A 44 -6.40 11.83 4.77
N SER A 45 -6.37 11.88 3.45
CA SER A 45 -6.74 10.76 2.56
C SER A 45 -5.77 10.68 1.36
N ALA A 46 -4.57 11.26 1.50
CA ALA A 46 -3.61 11.51 0.42
C ALA A 46 -2.37 10.58 0.44
N ALA A 47 -2.48 9.39 1.02
CA ALA A 47 -1.51 8.30 0.77
C ALA A 47 -2.06 7.21 -0.17
N GLY A 48 -3.34 7.31 -0.57
CA GLY A 48 -4.07 6.18 -1.16
C GLY A 48 -4.53 6.31 -2.61
N LEU A 49 -4.50 7.48 -3.25
CA LEU A 49 -5.29 7.67 -4.49
C LEU A 49 -4.54 8.21 -5.72
N ALA A 50 -3.20 8.25 -5.77
CA ALA A 50 -2.51 8.78 -6.94
C ALA A 50 -1.20 8.10 -7.38
N LEU A 51 -0.92 6.86 -6.95
CA LEU A 51 0.31 6.13 -7.37
C LEU A 51 0.08 4.66 -7.78
N GLY A 52 -1.10 4.31 -8.32
CA GLY A 52 -1.43 2.90 -8.61
C GLY A 52 -2.11 2.70 -9.95
N SER A 53 -1.47 3.05 -11.07
CA SER A 53 -2.08 2.84 -12.39
C SER A 53 -1.80 1.49 -13.03
N ILE A 54 -1.04 0.57 -12.40
CA ILE A 54 -0.93 -0.81 -12.90
C ILE A 54 -0.94 -1.84 -11.76
N VAL A 55 -0.14 -1.61 -10.71
CA VAL A 55 -0.04 -2.52 -9.55
C VAL A 55 -1.30 -2.55 -8.67
N GLY A 56 -2.07 -1.47 -8.62
CA GLY A 56 -3.24 -1.33 -7.74
C GLY A 56 -4.44 -2.19 -8.10
N THR A 57 -4.42 -2.86 -9.26
CA THR A 57 -5.51 -3.77 -9.67
C THR A 57 -5.35 -5.18 -9.11
N VAL A 58 -4.14 -5.56 -8.70
CA VAL A 58 -3.81 -6.92 -8.24
C VAL A 58 -3.39 -6.96 -6.77
N LEU A 59 -2.89 -5.85 -6.23
CA LEU A 59 -2.63 -5.71 -4.79
C LEU A 59 -3.77 -4.97 -4.10
N ASP A 60 -4.30 -5.56 -3.05
CA ASP A 60 -5.24 -4.89 -2.17
C ASP A 60 -4.55 -3.78 -1.35
N ALA A 61 -5.33 -2.82 -0.88
CA ALA A 61 -4.81 -1.75 0.00
C ALA A 61 -4.14 -2.32 1.25
N GLN A 62 -4.62 -3.45 1.77
CA GLN A 62 -4.03 -4.15 2.90
C GLN A 62 -2.65 -4.73 2.56
N ASP A 63 -2.53 -5.42 1.42
CA ASP A 63 -1.27 -5.96 0.93
C ASP A 63 -0.22 -4.86 0.77
N ARG A 64 -0.63 -3.72 0.18
CA ARG A 64 0.26 -2.57 0.02
C ARG A 64 0.79 -2.06 1.36
N LEU A 65 -0.06 -2.00 2.40
CA LEU A 65 0.36 -1.62 3.74
C LEU A 65 1.31 -2.63 4.37
N VAL A 66 1.07 -3.94 4.16
CA VAL A 66 1.96 -5.00 4.65
C VAL A 66 3.33 -4.89 3.98
N ILE A 67 3.39 -4.74 2.66
CA ILE A 67 4.64 -4.56 1.92
C ILE A 67 5.33 -3.26 2.34
N GLN A 68 4.60 -2.16 2.48
CA GLN A 68 5.17 -0.88 2.92
C GLN A 68 5.84 -0.99 4.28
N LYS A 69 5.19 -1.69 5.23
CA LYS A 69 5.68 -1.86 6.59
C LYS A 69 6.87 -2.81 6.67
N ASN A 70 6.81 -3.95 5.97
CA ASN A 70 7.81 -5.01 6.08
C ASN A 70 8.94 -4.86 5.06
N SER A 71 8.70 -4.19 3.95
CA SER A 71 9.57 -4.15 2.77
C SER A 71 9.35 -2.88 1.93
N PRO A 72 9.60 -1.67 2.50
CA PRO A 72 9.33 -0.40 1.81
C PRO A 72 10.10 -0.24 0.50
N ARG A 73 11.30 -0.83 0.39
CA ARG A 73 12.07 -0.83 -0.86
C ARG A 73 11.46 -1.71 -1.94
N THR A 74 10.81 -2.80 -1.56
CA THR A 74 10.12 -3.68 -2.52
C THR A 74 8.91 -2.95 -3.08
N LEU A 75 8.15 -2.24 -2.22
CA LEU A 75 7.04 -1.41 -2.68
C LEU A 75 7.50 -0.28 -3.61
N ASP A 76 8.58 0.41 -3.29
CA ASP A 76 9.13 1.48 -4.14
C ASP A 76 9.56 0.97 -5.54
N ARG A 77 10.11 -0.25 -5.64
CA ARG A 77 10.35 -0.91 -6.94
C ARG A 77 9.05 -1.19 -7.67
N MET A 78 8.06 -1.71 -6.96
CA MET A 78 6.74 -2.00 -7.50
C MET A 78 6.06 -0.75 -8.07
N ASP A 79 6.06 0.34 -7.32
CA ASP A 79 5.52 1.63 -7.72
C ASP A 79 6.26 2.22 -8.94
N ARG A 80 7.57 1.95 -9.09
CA ARG A 80 8.36 2.37 -10.27
C ARG A 80 8.30 1.43 -11.46
N ASN A 81 7.59 0.30 -11.34
CA ASN A 81 7.60 -0.76 -12.34
C ASN A 81 9.01 -1.34 -12.61
N ASP A 82 9.86 -1.35 -11.58
CA ASP A 82 11.21 -1.91 -11.65
C ASP A 82 11.19 -3.45 -11.49
N PRO A 83 12.02 -4.21 -12.21
CA PRO A 83 12.19 -5.65 -12.00
C PRO A 83 12.40 -6.04 -10.52
N LEU A 84 11.64 -7.03 -10.02
CA LEU A 84 11.84 -7.55 -8.67
C LEU A 84 13.16 -8.30 -8.57
N THR A 85 13.84 -8.17 -7.45
CA THR A 85 14.96 -9.06 -7.14
C THR A 85 14.45 -10.38 -6.56
N ILE A 86 15.31 -11.42 -6.55
CA ILE A 86 15.01 -12.69 -5.86
C ILE A 86 14.62 -12.45 -4.39
N ASN A 87 15.27 -11.50 -3.72
CA ASN A 87 14.99 -11.17 -2.34
C ASN A 87 13.64 -10.46 -2.18
N ASP A 88 13.22 -9.68 -3.17
CA ASP A 88 11.90 -9.05 -3.18
C ASP A 88 10.80 -10.11 -3.33
N VAL A 89 10.97 -11.08 -4.22
CA VAL A 89 10.04 -12.22 -4.37
C VAL A 89 9.91 -13.01 -3.07
N ILE A 90 11.03 -13.30 -2.41
CA ILE A 90 11.04 -13.96 -1.08
C ILE A 90 10.22 -13.16 -0.07
N LYS A 91 10.47 -11.84 0.01
CA LYS A 91 9.75 -10.97 0.95
C LYS A 91 8.27 -10.90 0.67
N LEU A 92 7.86 -10.79 -0.59
CA LEU A 92 6.45 -10.79 -0.97
C LEU A 92 5.77 -12.09 -0.52
N SER A 93 6.40 -13.24 -0.80
CA SER A 93 5.88 -14.54 -0.35
C SER A 93 5.81 -14.65 1.18
N GLN A 94 6.82 -14.20 1.90
CA GLN A 94 6.86 -14.21 3.37
C GLN A 94 5.85 -13.26 4.00
N ASN A 95 5.52 -12.17 3.31
CA ASN A 95 4.50 -11.22 3.70
C ASN A 95 3.07 -11.72 3.40
N GLY A 96 2.92 -12.92 2.84
CA GLY A 96 1.62 -13.50 2.51
C GLY A 96 0.99 -12.93 1.24
N ILE A 97 1.77 -12.23 0.40
CA ILE A 97 1.29 -11.72 -0.87
C ILE A 97 0.98 -12.90 -1.80
N SER A 98 -0.17 -12.82 -2.47
CA SER A 98 -0.67 -13.92 -3.29
C SER A 98 0.27 -14.26 -4.45
N ASP A 99 0.33 -15.54 -4.80
CA ASP A 99 1.08 -16.01 -5.97
C ASP A 99 0.64 -15.28 -7.24
N ASP A 100 -0.67 -15.04 -7.41
CA ASP A 100 -1.21 -14.35 -8.58
C ASP A 100 -0.69 -12.91 -8.70
N ALA A 101 -0.60 -12.18 -7.59
CA ALA A 101 -0.02 -10.84 -7.58
C ALA A 101 1.47 -10.84 -7.93
N ILE A 102 2.23 -11.77 -7.34
CA ILE A 102 3.66 -11.92 -7.63
C ILE A 102 3.87 -12.28 -9.11
N LEU A 103 3.11 -13.24 -9.64
CA LEU A 103 3.20 -13.68 -11.03
C LEU A 103 2.79 -12.60 -12.02
N HIS A 104 1.75 -11.83 -11.72
CA HIS A 104 1.35 -10.70 -12.54
C HIS A 104 2.51 -9.71 -12.68
N TYR A 105 3.12 -9.34 -11.55
CA TYR A 105 4.22 -8.38 -11.53
C TYR A 105 5.47 -8.91 -12.25
N LEU A 106 5.84 -10.17 -12.05
CA LEU A 106 6.98 -10.79 -12.74
C LEU A 106 6.83 -10.75 -14.27
N ARG A 107 5.60 -10.95 -14.77
CA ARG A 107 5.31 -10.90 -16.21
C ARG A 107 5.23 -9.47 -16.74
N GLU A 108 4.65 -8.56 -15.98
CA GLU A 108 4.49 -7.15 -16.38
C GLU A 108 5.85 -6.45 -16.54
N THR A 109 6.78 -6.73 -15.62
CA THR A 109 8.12 -6.12 -15.60
C THR A 109 9.12 -6.74 -16.56
N LEU A 110 8.73 -7.80 -17.30
CA LEU A 110 9.59 -8.54 -18.22
C LEU A 110 10.94 -8.91 -17.59
N SER A 111 10.90 -9.30 -16.31
CA SER A 111 12.10 -9.55 -15.53
C SER A 111 12.79 -10.86 -15.96
N PHE A 112 14.04 -10.78 -16.43
CA PHE A 112 14.85 -11.96 -16.74
C PHE A 112 15.61 -12.48 -15.52
N TYR A 113 15.46 -13.77 -15.21
CA TYR A 113 16.12 -14.42 -14.07
C TYR A 113 16.99 -15.60 -14.48
N ALA A 114 18.31 -15.44 -14.42
CA ALA A 114 19.26 -16.55 -14.53
C ALA A 114 19.41 -17.26 -13.18
N LEU A 115 18.40 -18.05 -12.79
CA LEU A 115 18.41 -18.74 -11.50
C LEU A 115 19.40 -19.91 -11.47
N THR A 116 20.31 -19.89 -10.50
CA THR A 116 21.18 -21.02 -10.15
C THR A 116 20.46 -22.01 -9.23
N GLN A 117 20.95 -23.25 -9.15
CA GLN A 117 20.41 -24.26 -8.21
C GLN A 117 20.43 -23.80 -6.74
N ILE A 118 21.39 -22.96 -6.34
CA ILE A 118 21.48 -22.40 -4.99
C ILE A 118 20.34 -21.41 -4.76
N GLN A 119 20.04 -20.56 -5.75
CA GLN A 119 18.95 -19.59 -5.65
C GLN A 119 17.57 -20.26 -5.69
N ILE A 120 17.40 -21.32 -6.48
CA ILE A 120 16.16 -22.11 -6.50
C ILE A 120 15.90 -22.71 -5.11
N ARG A 121 16.90 -23.37 -4.50
CA ARG A 121 16.77 -23.86 -3.12
C ARG A 121 16.45 -22.75 -2.14
N ARG A 122 17.14 -21.62 -2.23
CA ARG A 122 16.86 -20.47 -1.36
C ARG A 122 15.40 -20.00 -1.47
N LEU A 123 14.83 -19.96 -2.67
CA LEU A 123 13.42 -19.62 -2.87
C LEU A 123 12.51 -20.65 -2.19
N GLN A 124 12.78 -21.95 -2.40
CA GLN A 124 12.01 -23.05 -1.81
C GLN A 124 12.08 -23.04 -0.28
N ASP A 125 13.27 -22.94 0.28
CA ASP A 125 13.52 -22.91 1.73
C ASP A 125 12.90 -21.68 2.39
N SER A 126 12.75 -20.58 1.64
CA SER A 126 12.10 -19.35 2.12
C SER A 126 10.57 -19.39 2.03
N GLY A 127 9.99 -20.50 1.56
CA GLY A 127 8.54 -20.69 1.44
C GLY A 127 7.92 -20.13 0.17
N VAL A 128 8.72 -19.78 -0.86
CA VAL A 128 8.19 -19.33 -2.15
C VAL A 128 7.53 -20.50 -2.86
N SER A 129 6.31 -20.29 -3.35
CA SER A 129 5.54 -21.34 -4.03
C SER A 129 6.25 -21.85 -5.29
N GLN A 130 6.07 -23.14 -5.58
CA GLN A 130 6.64 -23.74 -6.80
C GLN A 130 6.11 -23.06 -8.07
N ARG A 131 4.89 -22.52 -8.04
CA ARG A 131 4.28 -21.80 -9.16
C ARG A 131 5.06 -20.52 -9.48
N VAL A 132 5.43 -19.74 -8.47
CA VAL A 132 6.25 -18.53 -8.63
C VAL A 132 7.66 -18.88 -9.10
N ILE A 133 8.28 -19.90 -8.50
CA ILE A 133 9.63 -20.35 -8.89
C ILE A 133 9.66 -20.80 -10.35
N HIS A 134 8.65 -21.56 -10.78
CA HIS A 134 8.53 -22.02 -12.16
C HIS A 134 8.44 -20.83 -13.14
N ALA A 135 7.61 -19.84 -12.84
CA ALA A 135 7.49 -18.65 -13.68
C ALA A 135 8.81 -17.87 -13.78
N MET A 136 9.56 -17.74 -12.68
CA MET A 136 10.89 -17.12 -12.73
C MET A 136 11.87 -17.91 -13.62
N LEU A 137 11.78 -19.25 -13.66
CA LEU A 137 12.59 -20.10 -14.55
C LEU A 137 12.16 -20.00 -16.02
N GLU A 138 10.87 -19.81 -16.30
CA GLU A 138 10.36 -19.59 -17.66
C GLU A 138 10.81 -18.25 -18.22
N LEU A 139 10.78 -17.18 -17.39
CA LEU A 139 11.21 -15.84 -17.78
C LEU A 139 12.72 -15.73 -18.04
N GLY A 140 13.52 -16.68 -17.53
CA GLY A 140 14.97 -16.72 -17.75
C GLY A 140 15.42 -17.46 -19.01
N ARG A 141 14.48 -17.98 -19.82
CA ARG A 141 14.77 -18.79 -21.02
C ARG A 141 14.74 -18.01 -22.32
#